data_AF-A0A2G5UB76-F1
#
_entry.id   AF-A0A2G5UB76-F1
#
_cell.length_a   1.000
_cell.length_b   1.000
_cell.length_c   1.000
_cell.angle_alpha   90.00
_cell.angle_beta   90.00
_cell.angle_gamma   90.00
#
_symmetry.space_group_name_H-M   'P 1'
#
loop_
_entity.id
_entity.type
_entity.pdbx_description
1 polymer ?
#
loop_
_entity_poly.entity_id
_entity_poly.type
_entity_poly.pdbx_seq_one_letter_code
_entity_poly.pdbx_strand_id
1 'polypeptide(L)'
;MHMIIIGDLLQLQMGDDGQQTSEAHLLDEFEFYELQEIHRQDRDPIFRDFLKRARTADLDPSMLQFINDRLTHRGVGYLDEVLQKQIQCVHHANSSLAYEAVPESQSFAIAAGVRIITTASMMDKDGETVPNGTIGTVISFSKLCEHIHYVNIQFDGSQKTQRFGRQNPHGTEILSFNFQPSYALTYHRAQRRTMNGVVLDIQGKMYAGAFYTGISRVRDASRVFFNCKISKNLKND
;
A
#
# COMPACT_ATOMS: atom_id res chain seq x y z
N MET A 1 22.56 -23.23 13.91
CA MET A 1 21.50 -22.56 13.11
C MET A 1 21.88 -21.10 13.05
N HIS A 2 22.05 -20.52 11.86
CA HIS A 2 22.33 -19.10 11.73
C HIS A 2 21.03 -18.38 11.40
N MET A 3 20.75 -17.29 12.10
CA MET A 3 19.55 -16.49 11.91
C MET A 3 19.95 -15.09 11.46
N ILE A 4 19.34 -14.60 10.39
CA ILE A 4 19.55 -13.26 9.86
C ILE A 4 18.21 -12.54 9.90
N ILE A 5 18.15 -11.42 10.64
CA ILE A 5 16.97 -10.58 10.75
C ILE A 5 17.22 -9.28 9.99
N ILE A 6 16.28 -8.89 9.14
CA ILE A 6 16.36 -7.66 8.35
C ILE A 6 15.05 -6.87 8.53
N GLY A 7 15.17 -5.65 9.04
CA GLY A 7 14.02 -4.79 9.34
C GLY A 7 14.40 -3.34 9.55
N ASP A 8 13.38 -2.49 9.66
CA ASP A 8 13.51 -1.08 10.06
C ASP A 8 12.53 -0.86 11.21
N LEU A 9 13.06 -0.77 12.44
CA LEU A 9 12.28 -0.65 13.67
C LEU A 9 11.55 0.69 13.79
N LEU A 10 11.95 1.69 12.99
CA LEU A 10 11.31 3.02 12.96
C LEU A 10 10.22 3.14 11.87
N GLN A 11 9.90 2.04 11.17
CA GLN A 11 8.73 1.99 10.29
C GLN A 11 7.49 1.63 11.11
N LEU A 12 6.70 0.65 10.67
CA LEU A 12 5.49 0.26 11.36
C LEU A 12 5.83 -0.78 12.44
N GLN A 13 5.33 -0.54 13.64
CA GLN A 13 5.40 -1.49 14.74
C GLN A 13 4.27 -2.53 14.63
N MET A 14 4.47 -3.68 15.26
CA MET A 14 3.52 -4.79 15.27
C MET A 14 2.66 -4.74 16.54
N GLY A 15 1.33 -4.88 16.38
CA GLY A 15 0.38 -5.11 17.48
C GLY A 15 -0.06 -3.85 18.23
N ASP A 16 -1.29 -3.88 18.76
CA ASP A 16 -1.83 -2.83 19.65
C ASP A 16 -1.28 -2.96 21.09
N ASP A 17 -0.53 -4.02 21.33
CA ASP A 17 -0.08 -4.54 22.63
C ASP A 17 1.17 -3.81 23.16
N GLY A 18 1.77 -2.92 22.34
CA GLY A 18 2.89 -2.06 22.72
C GLY A 18 4.25 -2.76 22.89
N GLN A 19 4.32 -4.08 22.80
CA GLN A 19 5.58 -4.83 22.88
C GLN A 19 6.36 -4.70 21.57
N GLN A 20 7.48 -4.00 21.62
CA GLN A 20 8.36 -3.87 20.46
C GLN A 20 9.30 -5.07 20.38
N THR A 21 9.61 -5.53 19.15
CA THR A 21 10.61 -6.58 18.96
C THR A 21 11.98 -6.20 19.53
N SER A 22 12.28 -4.88 19.60
CA SER A 22 13.45 -4.29 20.28
C SER A 22 13.56 -4.63 21.76
N GLU A 23 12.48 -5.04 22.41
CA GLU A 23 12.44 -5.38 23.85
C GLU A 23 12.68 -6.88 24.10
N ALA A 24 12.83 -7.68 23.04
CA ALA A 24 13.11 -9.09 23.17
C ALA A 24 14.55 -9.30 23.68
N HIS A 25 14.69 -9.91 24.86
CA HIS A 25 15.98 -10.28 25.47
C HIS A 25 16.92 -11.07 24.53
N LEU A 26 16.37 -11.76 23.53
CA LEU A 26 17.15 -12.48 22.53
C LEU A 26 17.93 -11.57 21.58
N LEU A 27 17.56 -10.28 21.46
CA LEU A 27 18.27 -9.34 20.60
C LEU A 27 19.68 -9.03 21.08
N ASP A 28 19.95 -9.14 22.39
CA ASP A 28 21.27 -8.93 22.96
C ASP A 28 22.30 -9.96 22.46
N GLU A 29 21.83 -11.10 21.91
CA GLU A 29 22.67 -12.15 21.35
C GLU A 29 23.02 -11.94 19.86
N PHE A 30 22.50 -10.88 19.23
CA PHE A 30 22.75 -10.60 17.81
C PHE A 30 23.85 -9.57 17.60
N GLU A 31 24.60 -9.76 16.51
CA GLU A 31 25.44 -8.71 15.94
C GLU A 31 24.58 -7.75 15.11
N PHE A 32 24.72 -6.45 15.38
CA PHE A 32 23.98 -5.41 14.68
C PHE A 32 24.81 -4.76 13.58
N TYR A 33 24.25 -4.73 12.38
CA TYR A 33 24.81 -4.02 11.24
C TYR A 33 23.80 -3.01 10.71
N GLU A 34 24.17 -1.73 10.69
CA GLU A 34 23.32 -0.66 10.17
C GLU A 34 23.70 -0.30 8.73
N LEU A 35 22.70 -0.33 7.84
CA LEU A 35 22.85 0.16 6.47
C LEU A 35 22.71 1.69 6.43
N GLN A 36 23.74 2.38 5.96
CA GLN A 36 23.84 3.85 6.00
C GLN A 36 23.29 4.56 4.76
N GLU A 37 23.22 3.85 3.62
CA GLU A 37 22.87 4.43 2.33
C GLU A 37 21.41 4.15 1.94
N ILE A 38 20.69 5.20 1.52
CA ILE A 38 19.30 5.10 1.06
C ILE A 38 19.26 5.17 -0.46
N HIS A 39 19.29 4.00 -1.11
CA HIS A 39 19.35 3.92 -2.57
C HIS A 39 18.05 4.30 -3.30
N ARG A 40 16.89 4.19 -2.64
CA ARG A 40 15.59 4.41 -3.30
C ARG A 40 15.43 5.85 -3.79
N GLN A 41 15.97 6.82 -3.06
CA GLN A 41 15.89 8.26 -3.34
C GLN A 41 17.22 8.86 -3.80
N ASP A 42 18.14 8.07 -4.36
CA ASP A 42 19.48 8.57 -4.76
C ASP A 42 19.46 9.74 -5.75
N ARG A 43 18.37 9.88 -6.52
CA ARG A 43 18.21 10.97 -7.50
C ARG A 43 17.63 12.25 -6.90
N ASP A 44 17.25 12.25 -5.63
CA ASP A 44 16.60 13.37 -4.95
C ASP A 44 17.18 13.54 -3.53
N PRO A 45 18.37 14.17 -3.40
CA PRO A 45 19.07 14.26 -2.12
C PRO A 45 18.32 15.10 -1.08
N ILE A 46 17.55 16.10 -1.52
CA ILE A 46 16.72 16.93 -0.64
C ILE A 46 15.61 16.07 -0.02
N PHE A 47 14.93 15.27 -0.83
CA PHE A 47 13.90 14.37 -0.34
C PHE A 47 14.44 13.25 0.52
N ARG A 48 15.62 12.73 0.20
CA ARG A 48 16.32 11.76 1.03
C ARG A 48 16.63 12.33 2.42
N ASP A 49 17.07 13.58 2.51
CA ASP A 49 17.29 14.26 3.80
C ASP A 49 15.98 14.45 4.57
N PHE A 50 14.93 14.92 3.89
CA PHE A 50 13.59 15.02 4.46
C PHE A 50 13.12 13.68 5.05
N LEU A 51 13.31 12.57 4.34
CA LEU A 51 12.93 11.24 4.79
C LEU A 51 13.71 10.78 6.03
N LYS A 52 15.01 11.09 6.13
CA LYS A 52 15.81 10.78 7.32
C LYS A 52 15.24 11.46 8.57
N ARG A 53 14.80 12.70 8.43
CA ARG A 53 14.20 13.47 9.53
C ARG A 53 12.76 13.08 9.83
N ALA A 54 11.97 12.79 8.80
CA ALA A 54 10.61 12.27 8.97
C ALA A 54 10.61 10.94 9.74
N ARG A 55 11.63 10.09 9.53
CA ARG A 55 11.82 8.82 10.25
C ARG A 55 11.99 9.00 11.77
N THR A 56 12.53 10.13 12.22
CA THR A 56 12.75 10.46 13.64
C THR A 56 11.80 11.55 14.14
N ALA A 57 10.77 11.89 13.35
CA ALA A 57 9.87 13.03 13.53
C ALA A 57 10.53 14.40 13.78
N ASP A 58 11.77 14.60 13.33
CA ASP A 58 12.50 15.87 13.45
C ASP A 58 12.16 16.82 12.28
N LEU A 59 10.89 17.21 12.16
CA LEU A 59 10.43 18.08 11.07
C LEU A 59 10.34 19.54 11.50
N ASP A 60 11.25 20.37 10.97
CA ASP A 60 11.22 21.81 11.16
C ASP A 60 10.15 22.50 10.25
N PRO A 61 9.81 23.78 10.50
CA PRO A 61 8.81 24.49 9.71
C PRO A 61 9.12 24.61 8.21
N SER A 62 10.40 24.67 7.82
CA SER A 62 10.79 24.75 6.40
C SER A 62 10.54 23.42 5.68
N MET A 63 10.74 22.30 6.37
CA MET A 63 10.43 20.97 5.86
C MET A 63 8.93 20.71 5.76
N LEU A 64 8.18 21.18 6.76
CA LEU A 64 6.72 21.17 6.70
C LEU A 64 6.21 22.03 5.53
N GLN A 65 6.84 23.17 5.25
CA GLN A 65 6.50 23.97 4.08
C GLN A 65 6.82 23.22 2.78
N PHE A 66 8.03 22.68 2.65
CA PHE A 66 8.46 21.90 1.48
C PHE A 66 7.47 20.80 1.09
N ILE A 67 6.96 20.08 2.09
CA ILE A 67 6.03 18.97 1.85
C ILE A 67 4.58 19.46 1.66
N ASN A 68 4.17 20.53 2.34
CA ASN A 68 2.86 21.17 2.18
C ASN A 68 2.73 21.93 0.85
N ASP A 69 3.81 22.34 0.22
CA ASP A 69 3.77 22.89 -1.15
C ASP A 69 3.32 21.84 -2.18
N ARG A 70 3.27 20.55 -1.78
CA ARG A 70 2.72 19.43 -2.56
C ARG A 70 1.31 19.03 -2.17
N LEU A 71 0.62 19.91 -1.46
CA LEU A 71 -0.84 19.85 -1.42
C LEU A 71 -1.34 19.92 -2.83
N THR A 72 -2.07 18.89 -3.21
CA THR A 72 -2.69 18.90 -4.52
C THR A 72 -3.98 19.69 -4.39
N HIS A 73 -4.10 20.81 -5.12
CA HIS A 73 -5.43 21.36 -5.46
C HIS A 73 -6.30 20.26 -6.14
N ARG A 74 -5.64 19.26 -6.75
CA ARG A 74 -6.19 18.04 -7.33
C ARG A 74 -6.25 16.84 -6.39
N GLY A 75 -5.86 16.93 -5.12
CA GLY A 75 -5.75 15.76 -4.22
C GLY A 75 -7.10 15.23 -3.85
N VAL A 76 -7.97 16.18 -3.52
CA VAL A 76 -9.40 15.95 -3.32
C VAL A 76 -10.03 15.51 -4.65
N GLY A 77 -9.78 16.19 -5.78
CA GLY A 77 -10.39 15.83 -7.07
C GLY A 77 -9.92 14.51 -7.70
N TYR A 78 -8.66 14.11 -7.53
CA TYR A 78 -8.10 12.86 -8.05
C TYR A 78 -8.42 11.68 -7.13
N LEU A 79 -8.39 11.87 -5.80
CA LEU A 79 -8.98 10.89 -4.88
C LEU A 79 -10.47 10.76 -5.16
N ASP A 80 -11.21 11.86 -5.32
CA ASP A 80 -12.63 11.83 -5.65
C ASP A 80 -12.87 11.18 -7.00
N GLU A 81 -12.11 11.43 -8.07
CA GLU A 81 -12.32 10.77 -9.37
C GLU A 81 -11.91 9.29 -9.36
N VAL A 82 -10.81 8.92 -8.70
CA VAL A 82 -10.35 7.53 -8.59
C VAL A 82 -11.28 6.74 -7.67
N LEU A 83 -11.66 7.32 -6.53
CA LEU A 83 -12.65 6.77 -5.62
C LEU A 83 -14.03 6.75 -6.28
N GLN A 84 -14.51 7.81 -6.94
CA GLN A 84 -15.79 7.84 -7.67
C GLN A 84 -15.81 6.79 -8.79
N LYS A 85 -14.72 6.56 -9.54
CA LYS A 85 -14.69 5.48 -10.54
C LYS A 85 -14.71 4.08 -9.92
N GLN A 86 -14.15 3.92 -8.72
CA GLN A 86 -14.23 2.66 -7.98
C GLN A 86 -15.54 2.48 -7.22
N ILE A 87 -16.12 3.58 -6.73
CA ILE A 87 -17.37 3.66 -5.97
C ILE A 87 -18.57 3.67 -6.92
N GLN A 88 -18.52 4.22 -8.13
CA GLN A 88 -19.57 4.08 -9.16
C GLN A 88 -19.67 2.64 -9.66
N CYS A 89 -18.56 1.88 -9.65
CA CYS A 89 -18.61 0.44 -9.83
C CYS A 89 -19.29 -0.29 -8.65
N VAL A 90 -19.50 0.39 -7.50
CA VAL A 90 -20.11 -0.13 -6.27
C VAL A 90 -21.51 0.49 -6.02
N HIS A 91 -21.81 1.66 -6.58
CA HIS A 91 -23.04 2.42 -6.37
C HIS A 91 -23.60 2.91 -7.70
N HIS A 92 -24.67 2.25 -8.15
CA HIS A 92 -25.74 2.98 -8.80
C HIS A 92 -26.36 3.95 -7.77
N ALA A 93 -26.40 5.23 -8.13
CA ALA A 93 -27.18 6.34 -7.55
C ALA A 93 -26.73 6.97 -6.20
N ASN A 94 -26.44 8.27 -6.29
CA ASN A 94 -26.58 9.36 -5.30
C ASN A 94 -26.40 9.07 -3.80
N SER A 95 -25.38 9.68 -3.19
CA SER A 95 -25.49 10.56 -2.01
C SER A 95 -24.11 10.86 -1.40
N SER A 96 -24.06 11.88 -0.53
CA SER A 96 -22.87 12.46 0.09
C SER A 96 -21.93 11.45 0.74
N LEU A 97 -20.63 11.64 0.52
CA LEU A 97 -19.52 10.87 1.12
C LEU A 97 -19.50 11.02 2.65
N ALA A 98 -20.13 10.07 3.34
CA ALA A 98 -19.79 9.70 4.71
C ALA A 98 -19.03 8.36 4.65
N TYR A 99 -17.84 8.31 5.24
CA TYR A 99 -17.06 7.09 5.33
C TYR A 99 -17.62 6.21 6.46
N GLU A 100 -18.59 5.36 6.14
CA GLU A 100 -18.93 4.23 6.99
C GLU A 100 -18.08 3.03 6.59
N ALA A 101 -17.52 2.31 7.56
CA ALA A 101 -16.86 1.04 7.30
C ALA A 101 -17.88 0.12 6.60
N VAL A 102 -17.57 -0.31 5.38
CA VAL A 102 -18.43 -1.26 4.66
C VAL A 102 -18.51 -2.52 5.52
N PRO A 103 -19.70 -2.88 6.05
CA PRO A 103 -19.88 -4.15 6.76
C PRO A 103 -19.39 -5.26 5.84
N GLU A 104 -18.63 -6.23 6.34
CA GLU A 104 -18.02 -7.35 5.60
C GLU A 104 -18.78 -7.70 4.32
N SER A 105 -18.45 -7.01 3.22
CA SER A 105 -19.20 -7.19 1.99
C SER A 105 -18.82 -8.55 1.46
N GLN A 106 -19.77 -9.50 1.51
CA GLN A 106 -19.63 -10.81 0.88
C GLN A 106 -19.51 -10.71 -0.66
N SER A 107 -19.61 -9.50 -1.22
CA SER A 107 -19.52 -9.23 -2.64
C SER A 107 -18.26 -8.44 -3.01
N PHE A 108 -17.54 -8.96 -3.99
CA PHE A 108 -16.32 -8.37 -4.55
C PHE A 108 -16.59 -7.88 -5.97
N ALA A 109 -16.57 -6.56 -6.17
CA ALA A 109 -16.79 -5.94 -7.47
C ALA A 109 -15.45 -5.62 -8.17
N ILE A 110 -15.31 -6.10 -9.40
CA ILE A 110 -14.14 -5.82 -10.27
C ILE A 110 -14.59 -5.64 -11.71
N ALA A 111 -13.84 -4.84 -12.47
CA ALA A 111 -14.06 -4.59 -13.88
C ALA A 111 -12.74 -4.70 -14.67
N ALA A 112 -12.83 -4.83 -15.99
CA ALA A 112 -11.67 -4.70 -16.86
C ALA A 112 -11.07 -3.28 -16.73
N GLY A 113 -9.75 -3.19 -16.76
CA GLY A 113 -8.99 -1.96 -16.53
C GLY A 113 -8.69 -1.65 -15.05
N VAL A 114 -9.30 -2.37 -14.10
CA VAL A 114 -9.07 -2.15 -12.67
C VAL A 114 -7.71 -2.72 -12.24
N ARG A 115 -6.97 -1.92 -11.47
CA ARG A 115 -5.75 -2.33 -10.77
C ARG A 115 -6.08 -3.17 -9.55
N ILE A 116 -5.42 -4.32 -9.45
CA ILE A 116 -5.52 -5.25 -8.32
C ILE A 116 -4.15 -5.50 -7.70
N ILE A 117 -4.15 -6.10 -6.52
CA ILE A 117 -2.98 -6.60 -5.80
C ILE A 117 -3.32 -8.01 -5.31
N THR A 118 -2.42 -8.97 -5.52
CA THR A 118 -2.59 -10.33 -4.97
C THR A 118 -2.51 -10.30 -3.44
N THR A 119 -3.38 -11.08 -2.79
CA THR A 119 -3.45 -11.23 -1.32
C THR A 119 -2.86 -12.54 -0.82
N ALA A 120 -2.52 -13.45 -1.75
CA ALA A 120 -1.76 -14.66 -1.52
C ALA A 120 -0.86 -14.94 -2.73
N SER A 121 0.10 -15.86 -2.58
CA SER A 121 0.80 -16.40 -3.75
C SER A 121 -0.18 -17.22 -4.57
N MET A 122 -0.24 -16.96 -5.86
CA MET A 122 -1.20 -17.58 -6.78
C MET A 122 -0.44 -18.32 -7.86
N MET A 123 -0.97 -19.46 -8.31
CA MET A 123 -0.47 -20.15 -9.48
C MET A 123 -1.47 -19.92 -10.62
N ASP A 124 -0.98 -19.49 -11.77
CA ASP A 124 -1.81 -19.37 -12.95
C ASP A 124 -2.12 -20.74 -13.56
N LYS A 125 -2.95 -20.77 -14.60
CA LYS A 125 -3.31 -22.02 -15.28
C LYS A 125 -2.11 -22.74 -15.94
N ASP A 126 -1.06 -22.00 -16.30
CA ASP A 126 0.11 -22.51 -16.99
C ASP A 126 1.22 -22.96 -16.00
N GLY A 127 0.98 -22.83 -14.69
CA GLY A 127 1.89 -23.23 -13.62
C GLY A 127 2.85 -22.13 -13.17
N GLU A 128 2.76 -20.92 -13.73
CA GLU A 128 3.58 -19.79 -13.30
C GLU A 128 3.06 -19.26 -11.94
N THR A 129 3.98 -19.07 -10.99
CA THR A 129 3.64 -18.56 -9.66
C THR A 129 3.79 -17.05 -9.60
N VAL A 130 2.73 -16.38 -9.15
CA VAL A 130 2.71 -14.95 -8.84
C VAL A 130 2.78 -14.75 -7.34
N PRO A 131 3.79 -14.05 -6.81
CA PRO A 131 3.92 -13.81 -5.37
C PRO A 131 2.77 -13.01 -4.78
N ASN A 132 2.52 -13.19 -3.49
CA ASN A 132 1.66 -12.30 -2.70
C ASN A 132 2.12 -10.84 -2.82
N GLY A 133 1.17 -9.92 -2.98
CA GLY A 133 1.43 -8.51 -3.09
C GLY A 133 1.81 -8.03 -4.49
N THR A 134 1.76 -8.86 -5.52
CA THR A 134 2.05 -8.44 -6.89
C THR A 134 0.89 -7.59 -7.44
N ILE A 135 1.20 -6.45 -8.07
CA ILE A 135 0.21 -5.53 -8.61
C ILE A 135 0.03 -5.78 -10.10
N GLY A 136 -1.22 -5.80 -10.57
CA GLY A 136 -1.56 -5.98 -11.98
C GLY A 136 -2.84 -5.27 -12.37
N THR A 137 -3.19 -5.37 -13.64
CA THR A 137 -4.41 -4.80 -14.22
C THR A 137 -5.27 -5.94 -14.75
N VAL A 138 -6.56 -5.93 -14.39
CA VAL A 138 -7.55 -6.86 -14.94
C VAL A 138 -7.76 -6.53 -16.41
N ILE A 139 -7.51 -7.47 -17.30
CA ILE A 139 -7.67 -7.29 -18.75
C ILE A 139 -9.05 -7.74 -19.20
N SER A 140 -9.51 -8.89 -18.72
CA SER A 140 -10.77 -9.47 -19.14
C SER A 140 -11.25 -10.58 -18.19
N PHE A 141 -12.46 -11.06 -18.44
CA PHE A 141 -13.10 -12.15 -17.71
C PHE A 141 -13.39 -13.32 -18.65
N SER A 142 -13.24 -14.54 -18.18
CA SER A 142 -13.74 -15.73 -18.87
C SER A 142 -14.93 -16.29 -18.09
N LYS A 143 -16.08 -16.34 -18.75
CA LYS A 143 -17.34 -16.81 -18.17
C LYS A 143 -17.60 -18.28 -18.50
N LEU A 144 -18.27 -18.98 -17.60
CA LEU A 144 -18.88 -20.29 -17.81
C LEU A 144 -20.30 -20.26 -17.24
N CYS A 145 -21.31 -20.50 -18.08
CA CYS A 145 -22.73 -20.48 -17.69
C CYS A 145 -23.10 -19.22 -16.87
N GLU A 146 -22.81 -18.04 -17.43
CA GLU A 146 -22.99 -16.71 -16.81
C GLU A 146 -22.10 -16.37 -15.59
N HIS A 147 -21.38 -17.33 -15.02
CA HIS A 147 -20.48 -17.08 -13.89
C HIS A 147 -19.06 -16.77 -14.35
N ILE A 148 -18.40 -15.82 -13.68
CA ILE A 148 -16.97 -15.56 -13.89
C ILE A 148 -16.18 -16.75 -13.35
N HIS A 149 -15.58 -17.51 -14.27
CA HIS A 149 -14.76 -18.67 -13.97
C HIS A 149 -13.29 -18.27 -13.83
N TYR A 150 -12.79 -17.41 -14.71
CA TYR A 150 -11.43 -16.89 -14.64
C TYR A 150 -11.37 -15.37 -14.78
N VAL A 151 -10.35 -14.79 -14.15
CA VAL A 151 -9.92 -13.40 -14.34
C VAL A 151 -8.56 -13.41 -15.00
N ASN A 152 -8.44 -12.67 -16.11
CA ASN A 152 -7.20 -12.52 -16.87
C ASN A 152 -6.52 -11.22 -16.42
N ILE A 153 -5.30 -11.31 -15.91
CA ILE A 153 -4.58 -10.21 -15.27
C ILE A 153 -3.21 -10.06 -15.93
N GLN A 154 -2.83 -8.84 -16.26
CA GLN A 154 -1.46 -8.50 -16.66
C GLN A 154 -0.76 -7.83 -15.48
N PHE A 155 0.29 -8.46 -14.95
CA PHE A 155 1.06 -7.91 -13.83
C PHE A 155 2.14 -6.94 -14.31
N ASP A 156 2.48 -5.99 -13.45
CA ASP A 156 3.53 -5.00 -13.73
C ASP A 156 4.87 -5.68 -14.02
N GLY A 157 5.48 -5.34 -15.15
CA GLY A 157 6.73 -5.94 -15.61
C GLY A 157 6.57 -7.26 -16.36
N SER A 158 5.37 -7.84 -16.43
CA SER A 158 5.07 -9.01 -17.25
C SER A 158 4.52 -8.61 -18.63
N GLN A 159 5.03 -9.28 -19.67
CA GLN A 159 4.48 -9.17 -21.03
C GLN A 159 3.30 -10.13 -21.27
N LYS A 160 3.06 -11.05 -20.32
CA LYS A 160 2.00 -12.06 -20.44
C LYS A 160 0.78 -11.66 -19.63
N THR A 161 -0.39 -12.06 -20.13
CA THR A 161 -1.63 -12.06 -19.35
C THR A 161 -1.79 -13.43 -18.71
N GLN A 162 -1.89 -13.46 -17.40
CA GLN A 162 -2.02 -14.68 -16.60
C GLN A 162 -3.47 -14.89 -16.18
N ARG A 163 -3.88 -16.15 -16.06
CA ARG A 163 -5.28 -16.53 -15.85
C ARG A 163 -5.47 -17.19 -14.49
N PHE A 164 -6.36 -16.63 -13.67
CA PHE A 164 -6.63 -17.12 -12.31
C PHE A 164 -8.08 -17.51 -12.13
N GLY A 165 -8.28 -18.71 -11.58
CA GLY A 165 -9.59 -19.19 -11.14
C GLY A 165 -9.85 -18.79 -9.69
N ARG A 166 -11.07 -19.06 -9.23
CA ARG A 166 -11.35 -18.97 -7.80
C ARG A 166 -10.60 -20.09 -7.07
N GLN A 167 -10.07 -19.75 -5.90
CA GLN A 167 -9.44 -20.69 -5.00
C GLN A 167 -10.25 -20.76 -3.71
N ASN A 168 -10.03 -21.83 -2.97
CA ASN A 168 -10.58 -21.99 -1.65
C ASN A 168 -9.57 -21.45 -0.63
N PRO A 169 -9.75 -20.23 -0.10
CA PRO A 169 -8.92 -19.77 0.99
C PRO A 169 -9.25 -20.63 2.22
N HIS A 170 -8.27 -21.36 2.72
CA HIS A 170 -8.31 -22.08 3.99
C HIS A 170 -9.17 -23.36 4.05
N GLY A 171 -9.52 -23.97 2.91
CA GLY A 171 -10.28 -25.23 2.91
C GLY A 171 -11.75 -25.07 3.31
N THR A 172 -12.27 -23.84 3.25
CA THR A 172 -13.69 -23.51 3.47
C THR A 172 -14.55 -23.88 2.26
N GLU A 173 -15.88 -23.81 2.34
CA GLU A 173 -16.72 -24.03 1.15
C GLU A 173 -16.79 -22.81 0.21
N ILE A 174 -16.12 -21.71 0.56
CA ILE A 174 -16.21 -20.44 -0.14
C ILE A 174 -15.09 -20.33 -1.17
N LEU A 175 -15.46 -20.18 -2.45
CA LEU A 175 -14.50 -19.92 -3.53
C LEU A 175 -14.34 -18.41 -3.74
N SER A 176 -13.13 -17.89 -3.50
CA SER A 176 -12.80 -16.48 -3.68
C SER A 176 -11.65 -16.29 -4.67
N PHE A 177 -11.46 -15.05 -5.11
CA PHE A 177 -10.23 -14.65 -5.81
C PHE A 177 -9.22 -14.11 -4.80
N ASN A 178 -7.97 -14.54 -4.91
CA ASN A 178 -6.88 -14.11 -4.01
C ASN A 178 -6.24 -12.78 -4.44
N PHE A 179 -7.08 -11.79 -4.74
CA PHE A 179 -6.65 -10.43 -5.03
C PHE A 179 -7.74 -9.42 -4.65
N GLN A 180 -7.34 -8.16 -4.49
CA GLN A 180 -8.22 -7.04 -4.16
C GLN A 180 -7.85 -5.80 -4.99
N PRO A 181 -8.72 -4.78 -5.11
CA PRO A 181 -8.34 -3.48 -5.68
C PRO A 181 -7.06 -2.92 -5.04
N SER A 182 -6.21 -2.28 -5.84
CA SER A 182 -4.90 -1.78 -5.40
C SER A 182 -4.71 -0.26 -5.50
N TYR A 183 -5.78 0.49 -5.76
CA TYR A 183 -5.74 1.96 -5.80
C TYR A 183 -5.65 2.60 -4.40
N ALA A 184 -6.09 1.88 -3.37
CA ALA A 184 -5.92 2.25 -1.96
C ALA A 184 -5.28 1.09 -1.20
N LEU A 185 -4.24 1.38 -0.43
CA LEU A 185 -3.50 0.41 0.37
C LEU A 185 -3.33 0.97 1.78
N THR A 186 -3.42 0.10 2.78
CA THR A 186 -2.97 0.44 4.13
C THR A 186 -1.45 0.62 4.15
N TYR A 187 -0.94 1.44 5.08
CA TYR A 187 0.51 1.64 5.24
C TYR A 187 1.26 0.32 5.43
N HIS A 188 0.67 -0.63 6.17
CA HIS A 188 1.24 -1.96 6.39
C HIS A 188 1.43 -2.74 5.08
N ARG A 189 0.43 -2.70 4.19
CA ARG A 189 0.53 -3.36 2.88
C ARG A 189 1.45 -2.61 1.92
N ALA A 190 1.59 -1.30 2.08
CA ALA A 190 2.52 -0.49 1.31
C ALA A 190 3.99 -0.70 1.70
N GLN A 191 4.27 -1.14 2.94
CA GLN A 191 5.62 -1.32 3.46
C GLN A 191 6.46 -2.24 2.56
N ARG A 192 7.77 -1.95 2.48
CA ARG A 192 8.76 -2.60 1.60
C ARG A 192 8.55 -2.45 0.09
N ARG A 193 7.50 -1.75 -0.37
CA ARG A 193 7.29 -1.46 -1.80
C ARG A 193 7.99 -0.20 -2.27
N THR A 194 8.25 -0.16 -3.58
CA THR A 194 8.58 1.07 -4.31
C THR A 194 7.44 1.37 -5.28
N MET A 195 6.88 2.57 -5.21
CA MET A 195 5.71 3.03 -5.97
C MET A 195 6.08 4.19 -6.90
N ASN A 196 5.36 4.33 -8.00
CA ASN A 196 5.56 5.41 -8.97
C ASN A 196 4.86 6.72 -8.57
N GLY A 197 4.10 6.72 -7.49
CA GLY A 197 3.29 7.85 -7.05
C GLY A 197 2.41 7.44 -5.89
N VAL A 198 2.23 8.33 -4.93
CA VAL A 198 1.37 8.11 -3.77
C VAL A 198 0.55 9.35 -3.48
N VAL A 199 -0.70 9.14 -3.12
CA VAL A 199 -1.52 10.13 -2.44
C VAL A 199 -1.73 9.61 -1.03
N LEU A 200 -1.27 10.36 -0.03
CA LEU A 200 -1.44 9.99 1.37
C LEU A 200 -2.69 10.68 1.90
N ASP A 201 -3.59 9.87 2.45
CA ASP A 201 -4.62 10.35 3.36
C ASP A 201 -4.03 10.49 4.75
N ILE A 202 -3.88 11.73 5.20
CA ILE A 202 -3.28 12.06 6.50
C ILE A 202 -4.27 12.74 7.44
N GLN A 203 -5.58 12.59 7.20
CA GLN A 203 -6.58 13.14 8.09
C GLN A 203 -6.47 12.51 9.49
N GLY A 204 -6.40 13.36 10.52
CA GLY A 204 -6.28 12.93 11.91
C GLY A 204 -4.85 12.93 12.45
N LYS A 205 -4.62 12.17 13.53
CA LYS A 205 -3.29 12.00 14.13
C LYS A 205 -2.59 10.83 13.46
N MET A 206 -1.37 11.05 12.98
CA MET A 206 -0.55 10.03 12.33
C MET A 206 0.76 9.83 13.09
N TYR A 207 1.13 8.58 13.30
CA TYR A 207 2.42 8.22 13.88
C TYR A 207 3.55 8.48 12.88
N ALA A 208 4.71 8.91 13.38
CA ALA A 208 5.88 9.20 12.54
C ALA A 208 6.28 7.99 11.67
N GLY A 209 6.25 6.77 12.23
CA GLY A 209 6.56 5.55 11.49
C GLY A 209 5.58 5.27 10.35
N ALA A 210 4.28 5.52 10.54
CA ALA A 210 3.28 5.38 9.49
C ALA A 210 3.43 6.45 8.39
N PHE A 211 3.62 7.71 8.80
CA PHE A 211 3.88 8.81 7.90
C PHE A 211 5.11 8.52 7.02
N TYR A 212 6.25 8.23 7.65
CA TYR A 212 7.51 7.86 7.00
C TYR A 212 7.32 6.66 6.07
N THR A 213 6.61 5.62 6.51
CA THR A 213 6.34 4.44 5.68
C THR A 213 5.62 4.82 4.39
N GLY A 214 4.60 5.67 4.44
CA GLY A 214 3.86 6.10 3.24
C GLY A 214 4.69 6.93 2.27
N ILE A 215 5.38 7.96 2.76
CA ILE A 215 6.14 8.87 1.89
C ILE A 215 7.39 8.20 1.30
N SER A 216 8.02 7.28 2.03
CA SER A 216 9.24 6.61 1.60
C SER A 216 9.02 5.59 0.48
N ARG A 217 7.77 5.37 0.03
CA ARG A 217 7.46 4.43 -1.04
C ARG A 217 7.87 4.95 -2.42
N VAL A 218 7.99 6.26 -2.63
CA VAL A 218 8.35 6.82 -3.94
C VAL A 218 9.83 7.16 -4.02
N ARG A 219 10.35 7.24 -5.25
CA ARG A 219 11.77 7.55 -5.53
C ARG A 219 12.08 9.03 -5.50
N ASP A 220 11.09 9.86 -5.79
CA ASP A 220 11.25 11.30 -5.89
C ASP A 220 10.06 12.00 -5.24
N ALA A 221 10.35 13.21 -4.82
CA ALA A 221 9.48 14.00 -3.99
C ALA A 221 8.28 14.51 -4.80
N SER A 222 8.45 14.71 -6.12
CA SER A 222 7.41 15.18 -7.05
C SER A 222 6.24 14.19 -7.20
N ARG A 223 6.43 12.96 -6.74
CA ARG A 223 5.44 11.87 -6.77
C ARG A 223 4.72 11.66 -5.43
N VAL A 224 4.92 12.54 -4.45
CA VAL A 224 4.21 12.53 -3.16
C VAL A 224 3.15 13.62 -3.16
N PHE A 225 1.92 13.23 -2.83
CA PHE A 225 0.79 14.14 -2.69
C PHE A 225 0.03 13.88 -1.40
N PHE A 226 -0.64 14.92 -0.88
CA PHE A 226 -1.43 14.86 0.34
C PHE A 226 -2.84 15.38 0.09
N ASN A 227 -3.81 14.81 0.81
CA ASN A 227 -5.20 15.28 0.80
C ASN A 227 -5.46 16.46 1.76
N CYS A 228 -4.59 16.69 2.75
CA CYS A 228 -4.66 17.87 3.63
C CYS A 228 -3.28 18.34 4.12
N LYS A 229 -3.24 19.50 4.78
CA LYS A 229 -2.02 20.09 5.34
C LYS A 229 -1.46 19.26 6.48
N ILE A 230 -0.16 18.99 6.44
CA ILE A 230 0.59 18.46 7.57
C ILE A 230 0.80 19.61 8.57
N SER A 231 0.21 19.46 9.75
CA SER A 231 0.55 20.26 10.94
C SER A 231 1.48 19.45 11.84
N LYS A 232 2.06 20.06 12.89
CA LYS A 232 3.02 19.45 13.85
C LYS A 232 2.51 18.20 14.61
N ASN A 233 1.44 17.55 14.19
CA ASN A 233 0.77 16.44 14.87
C ASN A 233 1.43 15.06 14.63
N LEU A 234 2.68 14.99 14.18
CA LEU A 234 3.41 13.72 14.18
C LEU A 234 3.83 13.42 15.62
N LYS A 235 3.28 12.36 16.19
CA LYS A 235 3.76 11.84 17.47
C LYS A 235 5.03 11.03 17.24
N ASN A 236 6.01 11.21 18.13
CA ASN A 236 6.99 10.16 18.39
C ASN A 236 6.26 9.03 19.11
N ASP A 237 6.52 7.80 18.67
CA ASP A 237 6.12 6.59 19.41
C ASP A 237 6.89 6.51 20.74
#